data_AF-A0A2R6ALS1-F1
#
_entry.id   AF-A0A2R6ALS1-F1
#
_cell.length_a   1.000
_cell.length_b   1.000
_cell.length_c   1.000
_cell.angle_alpha   90.00
_cell.angle_beta   90.00
_cell.angle_gamma   90.00
#
_symmetry.space_group_name_H-M   'P 1'
#
loop_
_entity.id
_entity.type
_entity.pdbx_description
1 polymer ?
#
loop_
_entity_poly.entity_id
_entity_poly.type
_entity_poly.pdbx_seq_one_letter_code
_entity_poly.pdbx_strand_id
1 'polypeptide(L)' 'MSGKRVERLKRRALRLLEDARADFEQGFYDLSCFHSEQALQLFVKGFTLRRYT' A
#
# COMPACT_ATOMS: atom_id res chain seq x y z
N MET A 1 -10.64 13.77 12.29
CA MET A 1 -9.32 13.17 12.62
C MET A 1 -9.04 11.85 11.89
N SER A 2 -10.04 10.98 11.64
CA SER A 2 -9.82 9.70 10.93
C SER A 2 -9.48 9.84 9.43
N GLY A 3 -10.16 10.72 8.70
CA GLY A 3 -9.94 10.89 7.25
C GLY A 3 -8.50 11.19 6.84
N LYS A 4 -7.77 12.03 7.61
CA LYS A 4 -6.34 12.30 7.36
C LYS A 4 -5.46 11.04 7.49
N ARG A 5 -5.83 10.11 8.38
CA ARG A 5 -5.11 8.84 8.56
C ARG A 5 -5.39 7.88 7.41
N VAL A 6 -6.65 7.77 6.97
CA VAL A 6 -7.05 6.98 5.81
C VAL A 6 -6.32 7.46 4.55
N GLU A 7 -6.27 8.77 4.31
CA GLU A 7 -5.60 9.34 3.13
C GLU A 7 -4.08 9.10 3.15
N ARG A 8 -3.47 9.15 4.35
CA ARG A 8 -2.05 8.80 4.50
C ARG A 8 -1.77 7.33 4.20
N LEU A 9 -2.66 6.41 4.60
CA LEU A 9 -2.53 4.99 4.30
C LEU A 9 -2.67 4.74 2.79
N LYS A 10 -3.67 5.36 2.15
CA LYS A 10 -3.87 5.26 0.70
C LYS A 10 -2.66 5.74 -0.09
N ARG A 11 -2.11 6.93 0.23
CA ARG A 11 -0.91 7.45 -0.45
C ARG A 11 0.30 6.53 -0.31
N ARG A 12 0.50 5.92 0.85
CA ARG A 12 1.60 4.96 1.07
C ARG A 12 1.38 3.66 0.30
N ALA A 13 0.16 3.15 0.26
CA ALA A 13 -0.18 1.97 -0.53
C ALA A 13 0.12 2.19 -2.02
N LEU A 14 -0.23 3.36 -2.56
CA LEU A 14 0.06 3.70 -3.96
C LEU A 14 1.56 3.75 -4.26
N ARG A 15 2.36 4.35 -3.37
CA ARG A 15 3.82 4.36 -3.51
C ARG A 15 4.41 2.95 -3.51
N LEU A 16 3.93 2.08 -2.62
CA LEU A 16 4.37 0.68 -2.61
C LEU A 16 4.05 -0.07 -3.89
N LEU A 17 2.97 0.30 -4.61
CA LEU A 17 2.69 -0.27 -5.94
C LEU A 17 3.64 0.27 -7.01
N GLU A 18 4.05 1.54 -6.92
CA GLU A 18 5.10 2.10 -7.79
C GLU A 18 6.43 1.37 -7.56
N ASP A 19 6.81 1.15 -6.29
CA ASP A 19 8.01 0.41 -5.90
C ASP A 19 7.92 -1.06 -6.39
N ALA A 20 6.78 -1.73 -6.18
CA ALA A 20 6.55 -3.09 -6.65
C ALA A 20 6.70 -3.23 -8.17
N ARG A 21 6.24 -2.23 -8.93
CA ARG A 21 6.40 -2.19 -10.38
C ARG A 21 7.86 -2.01 -10.76
N ALA A 22 8.58 -1.09 -10.13
CA ALA A 22 10.00 -0.88 -10.38
C ALA A 22 10.83 -2.14 -10.08
N ASP A 23 10.51 -2.85 -9.00
CA ASP A 23 11.16 -4.12 -8.65
C ASP A 23 10.89 -5.21 -9.68
N PHE A 24 9.65 -5.30 -10.18
CA PHE A 24 9.30 -6.23 -11.24
C PHE A 24 10.08 -5.96 -12.53
N GLU A 25 10.15 -4.70 -12.94
CA GLU A 25 10.89 -4.26 -14.13
C GLU A 25 12.41 -4.52 -14.00
N GLN A 26 12.94 -4.54 -12.78
CA GLN A 26 14.34 -4.85 -12.48
C GLN A 26 14.61 -6.36 -12.27
N GLY A 27 13.57 -7.21 -12.26
CA GLY A 27 13.69 -8.65 -12.04
C GLY A 27 13.76 -9.06 -10.56
N PHE A 28 13.54 -8.15 -9.62
CA PHE A 28 13.47 -8.41 -8.18
C PHE A 28 12.06 -8.89 -7.81
N TYR A 29 11.68 -10.08 -8.27
CA TYR A 29 10.31 -10.57 -8.15
C TYR A 29 9.84 -10.80 -6.71
N ASP A 30 10.74 -11.24 -5.83
CA ASP A 30 10.47 -11.40 -4.40
C ASP A 30 10.15 -10.04 -3.73
N LEU A 31 10.93 -9.01 -4.04
CA LEU A 31 10.68 -7.64 -3.57
C LEU A 31 9.40 -7.06 -4.17
N SER A 32 9.14 -7.32 -5.44
CA SER A 32 7.89 -6.91 -6.11
C SER A 32 6.66 -7.50 -5.42
N CYS A 33 6.67 -8.80 -5.13
CA CYS A 33 5.61 -9.45 -4.35
C CYS A 33 5.51 -8.86 -2.95
N PHE A 34 6.62 -8.69 -2.25
CA PHE A 34 6.64 -8.10 -0.90
C PHE A 34 5.99 -6.71 -0.88
N HIS A 35 6.39 -5.80 -1.78
CA HIS A 35 5.80 -4.45 -1.85
C HIS A 35 4.32 -4.48 -2.24
N SER A 36 3.91 -5.42 -3.09
CA SER A 36 2.49 -5.63 -3.42
C SER A 36 1.66 -6.06 -2.19
N GLU A 37 2.20 -6.96 -1.37
CA GLU A 37 1.57 -7.38 -0.10
C GLU A 37 1.45 -6.22 0.89
N GLN A 38 2.52 -5.42 1.03
CA GLN A 38 2.51 -4.24 1.90
C GLN A 38 1.48 -3.20 1.41
N ALA A 39 1.35 -3.00 0.10
CA ALA A 39 0.35 -2.10 -0.47
C ALA A 39 -1.08 -2.55 -0.11
N LEU A 40 -1.38 -3.85 -0.30
CA LEU A 40 -2.67 -4.44 0.05
C LEU A 40 -2.96 -4.28 1.55
N GLN A 41 -1.98 -4.55 2.41
CA GLN A 41 -2.14 -4.41 3.86
C GLN A 41 -2.53 -2.97 4.26
N LEU A 42 -1.88 -1.96 3.69
CA LEU A 42 -2.21 -0.56 3.98
C LEU A 42 -3.59 -0.17 3.46
N PHE A 43 -4.00 -0.69 2.30
CA PHE A 43 -5.34 -0.47 1.77
C PHE A 43 -6.42 -1.05 2.69
N VAL A 44 -6.28 -2.31 3.11
CA VAL A 44 -7.20 -2.97 4.04
C VAL A 44 -7.25 -2.25 5.38
N LYS A 45 -6.11 -1.79 5.90
CA LYS A 45 -6.04 -0.98 7.12
C LYS A 45 -6.79 0.34 6.96
N GLY A 46 -6.66 1.01 5.82
CA GLY A 46 -7.38 2.24 5.51
C GLY A 46 -8.89 2.03 5.40
N PHE A 47 -9.31 0.96 4.73
CA PHE A 47 -10.72 0.57 4.62
C PHE A 47 -11.34 0.28 6.00
N THR A 48 -10.63 -0.51 6.81
CA THR A 48 -11.05 -0.85 8.18
C THR A 48 -11.17 0.41 9.03
N LEU A 49 -10.17 1.29 9.00
CA LEU A 49 -10.20 2.53 9.76
C LEU A 49 -11.37 3.44 9.34
N ARG A 50 -11.68 3.54 8.04
CA ARG A 50 -12.84 4.29 7.54
C ARG A 50 -14.16 3.71 8.06
N ARG A 51 -14.26 2.39 8.24
CA ARG A 51 -15.50 1.71 8.63
C ARG A 51 -15.83 1.86 10.12
N TYR A 52 -14.84 2.12 10.97
CA TYR A 52 -14.99 2.21 12.42
C TYR A 52 -14.79 3.63 12.98
N THR A 53 -14.88 4.67 12.15
CA THR A 53 -14.76 6.09 12.55
C THR A 53 -15.74 6.97 11.82
#